data_AF-A0A7L2Y6R6-F1
#
_entry.id   AF-A0A7L2Y6R6-F1
#
_cell.length_a   1.000
_cell.length_b   1.000
_cell.length_c   1.000
_cell.angle_alpha   90.00
_cell.angle_beta   90.00
_cell.angle_gamma   90.00
#
_symmetry.space_group_name_H-M   'P 1'
#
loop_
_entity.id
_entity.type
_entity.pdbx_description
1 polymer ?
#
loop_
_entity_poly.entity_id
_entity_poly.type
_entity_poly.pdbx_seq_one_letter_code
_entity_poly.pdbx_strand_id
1 'polypeptide(L)' 'QITRRALFPGDSEIDQLFRIFRTLGTPDELSWPGVSALPDYKPTFPRWARQDLAKL' A
#
# COMPACT_ATOMS: atom_id res chain seq x y z
N GLN A 1 6.56 -20.20 -1.13
CA GLN A 1 7.47 -19.94 -2.28
C GLN A 1 7.62 -18.43 -2.40
N ILE A 2 8.83 -17.91 -2.62
CA ILE A 2 9.02 -16.49 -2.93
C ILE A 2 8.69 -16.30 -4.42
N THR A 3 7.88 -15.30 -4.75
CA THR A 3 7.47 -15.03 -6.13
C THR A 3 8.69 -14.58 -6.95
N ARG A 4 8.97 -15.21 -8.11
CA ARG A 4 10.09 -14.83 -9.02
C ARG A 4 9.82 -13.56 -9.85
N ARG A 5 8.95 -12.68 -9.34
CA ARG A 5 8.53 -11.41 -9.94
C ARG A 5 8.60 -10.33 -8.87
N ALA A 6 8.77 -9.08 -9.29
CA ALA A 6 8.69 -7.95 -8.39
C ALA A 6 7.32 -7.93 -7.69
N LEU A 7 7.32 -7.76 -6.36
CA LEU A 7 6.10 -7.77 -5.56
C LEU A 7 5.25 -6.52 -5.82
N PHE A 8 5.92 -5.38 -6.05
CA PHE A 8 5.29 -4.10 -6.34
C PHE A 8 6.00 -3.45 -7.54
N PRO A 9 5.64 -3.80 -8.78
CA PRO A 9 6.26 -3.24 -9.97
C PRO A 9 5.59 -1.92 -10.36
N GLY A 10 5.88 -0.84 -9.62
CA GLY A 10 5.37 0.50 -9.92
C GLY A 10 6.19 1.24 -10.99
N ASP A 11 5.51 2.08 -11.78
CA ASP A 11 6.12 2.91 -12.84
C ASP A 11 6.22 4.40 -12.48
N SER A 12 5.66 4.80 -11.34
CA SER A 12 5.70 6.14 -10.74
C SER A 12 5.56 6.03 -9.23
N GLU A 13 5.83 7.12 -8.49
CA GLU A 13 5.71 7.14 -7.02
C GLU A 13 4.29 6.79 -6.55
N ILE A 14 3.27 7.37 -7.21
CA ILE A 14 1.88 7.12 -6.84
C ILE A 14 1.43 5.70 -7.19
N ASP A 15 1.86 5.16 -8.34
CA ASP A 15 1.56 3.79 -8.73
C ASP A 15 2.23 2.79 -7.78
N GLN A 16 3.49 3.05 -7.40
CA GLN A 16 4.22 2.25 -6.42
C GLN A 16 3.47 2.24 -5.07
N LEU A 17 3.06 3.41 -4.58
CA LEU A 17 2.31 3.55 -3.34
C LEU A 17 0.99 2.78 -3.39
N PHE A 18 0.24 2.92 -4.47
CA PHE A 18 -1.04 2.24 -4.65
C PHE A 18 -0.91 0.72 -4.78
N ARG A 19 0.16 0.20 -5.38
CA ARG A 19 0.43 -1.24 -5.42
C ARG A 19 0.70 -1.82 -4.04
N ILE A 20 1.45 -1.09 -3.22
CA ILE A 20 1.69 -1.46 -1.82
C ILE A 20 0.34 -1.48 -1.08
N PHE A 21 -0.45 -0.41 -1.18
CA PHE A 21 -1.72 -0.30 -0.45
C PHE A 21 -2.76 -1.34 -0.91
N ARG A 22 -2.85 -1.65 -2.20
CA ARG A 22 -3.74 -2.71 -2.71
C ARG A 22 -3.43 -4.08 -2.12
N THR A 23 -2.17 -4.32 -1.78
CA THR A 23 -1.71 -5.60 -1.24
C THR A 23 -1.79 -5.62 0.29
N LEU A 24 -1.25 -4.60 0.94
CA LEU A 24 -1.07 -4.56 2.39
C LEU A 24 -2.22 -3.86 3.13
N GLY A 25 -3.13 -3.23 2.39
CA GLY A 25 -4.14 -2.30 2.89
C GLY A 25 -3.65 -0.86 2.83
N THR A 26 -4.58 0.09 2.67
CA THR A 26 -4.27 1.51 2.86
C THR A 26 -4.01 1.75 4.34
N PRO A 27 -2.86 2.33 4.73
CA PRO A 27 -2.56 2.57 6.12
C PRO A 27 -3.51 3.59 6.74
N ASP A 28 -3.76 3.41 8.03
CA ASP A 28 -4.55 4.30 8.89
C ASP A 28 -3.78 4.56 10.20
N GLU A 29 -4.31 5.41 11.07
CA GLU A 29 -3.65 5.77 12.34
C GLU A 29 -3.51 4.59 13.31
N LEU A 30 -4.27 3.51 13.12
CA LEU A 30 -4.15 2.30 13.93
C LEU A 30 -2.95 1.46 13.48
N SER A 31 -2.81 1.25 12.16
CA SER A 31 -1.74 0.45 11.55
C SER A 31 -0.42 1.21 11.43
N TRP A 32 -0.47 2.52 11.24
CA TRP A 32 0.68 3.42 11.17
C TRP A 32 0.33 4.78 11.83
N PRO A 33 0.63 4.93 13.14
CA PRO A 33 0.43 6.20 13.83
C PRO A 33 1.23 7.34 13.20
N GLY A 34 0.57 8.45 12.89
CA GLY A 34 1.12 9.64 12.25
C GLY A 34 1.09 9.62 10.70
N VAL A 35 0.58 8.56 10.07
CA VAL A 35 0.55 8.46 8.60
C VAL A 35 -0.24 9.59 7.95
N SER A 36 -1.31 10.07 8.60
CA SER A 36 -2.13 11.17 8.08
C SER A 36 -1.43 12.52 8.10
N ALA A 37 -0.35 12.66 8.88
CA ALA A 37 0.45 13.87 9.00
C ALA A 37 1.62 13.93 8.01
N LEU A 38 1.85 12.88 7.22
CA LEU A 38 2.91 12.88 6.21
C LEU A 38 2.60 13.87 5.08
N PRO A 39 3.60 14.62 4.57
CA PRO A 39 3.39 15.69 3.59
C PRO A 39 2.59 15.27 2.33
N ASP A 40 2.86 14.06 1.86
CA ASP A 40 2.25 13.51 0.64
C ASP A 40 1.07 12.58 0.89
N TYR A 41 0.73 12.34 2.16
CA TYR A 41 -0.50 11.60 2.47
C TYR A 41 -1.71 12.44 2.09
N LYS A 42 -2.61 11.87 1.29
CA LYS A 42 -3.86 12.51 0.92
C LYS A 42 -5.02 11.72 1.54
N PRO A 43 -5.91 12.37 2.31
CA PRO A 43 -7.13 11.73 2.82
C PRO A 43 -8.05 11.17 1.72
N THR A 44 -7.86 11.62 0.47
CA THR A 44 -8.56 11.16 -0.72
C THR A 44 -7.97 9.89 -1.34
N PHE A 45 -6.89 9.33 -0.80
CA PHE A 45 -6.38 8.04 -1.28
C PHE A 45 -7.45 6.95 -1.15
N PRO A 46 -7.55 6.03 -2.14
CA PRO A 46 -8.49 4.94 -2.03
C PRO A 46 -8.20 4.08 -0.81
N ARG A 47 -9.25 3.58 -0.14
CA ARG A 47 -9.14 2.67 1.00
C ARG A 47 -9.22 1.23 0.53
N TRP A 48 -8.07 0.55 0.45
CA TRP A 48 -7.98 -0.87 0.12
C TRP A 48 -7.92 -1.73 1.38
N ALA A 49 -8.62 -2.86 1.35
CA ALA A 49 -8.51 -3.87 2.39
C ALA A 49 -7.23 -4.70 2.20
N ARG A 50 -6.59 -5.06 3.31
CA ARG A 50 -5.42 -5.94 3.31
C ARG A 50 -5.74 -7.29 2.66
N GLN A 51 -4.88 -7.73 1.76
CA GLN A 51 -4.98 -9.04 1.13
C GLN A 51 -4.20 -10.08 1.94
N ASP A 52 -4.62 -11.33 1.80
CA ASP A 52 -3.88 -12.47 2.32
C ASP A 52 -2.67 -12.75 1.41
N LEU A 53 -1.46 -12.63 1.98
CA LEU A 53 -0.22 -12.84 1.24
C LEU A 53 -0.07 -14.27 0.74
N ALA A 54 -0.75 -15.25 1.35
CA ALA A 54 -0.74 -16.63 0.87
C ALA A 54 -1.49 -16.79 -0.47
N LYS A 55 -2.28 -15.79 -0.88
CA LYS A 55 -3.05 -15.79 -2.14
C LYS A 55 -2.36 -15.03 -3.30
N LEU A 56 -1.16 -14.46 -3.08
CA LEU A 56 -0.39 -13.67 -4.06
C LEU A 56 0.65 -14.50 -4.83
#